data_AF-A0AAW9A4Y1-F1
#
_entry.id   AF-A0AAW9A4Y1-F1
#
_cell.length_a   1.000
_cell.length_b   1.000
_cell.length_c   1.000
_cell.angle_alpha   90.00
_cell.angle_beta   90.00
_cell.angle_gamma   90.00
#
_symmetry.space_group_name_H-M   'P 1'
#
loop_
_entity.id
_entity.type
_entity.pdbx_description
1 polymer ?
#
loop_
_entity_poly.entity_id
_entity_poly.type
_entity_poly.pdbx_seq_one_letter_code
_entity_poly.pdbx_strand_id
1 'polypeptide(L)' 'MVIWVIPLAIVFFIIGAIGWKAVRSWNTGVVLNENDHDVSDAIEDHPMSLNPIIWVIAVATLFILFVIFFYWASSI' A
#
# COMPACT_ATOMS: atom_id res chain seq x y z
N MET A 1 -3.21 23.11 9.02
CA MET A 1 -2.83 22.60 7.68
C MET A 1 -1.38 22.14 7.61
N VAL A 2 -0.40 22.94 8.05
CA VAL A 2 1.04 22.59 7.93
C VAL A 2 1.47 21.37 8.77
N ILE A 3 0.82 21.15 9.92
CA ILE A 3 1.14 20.03 10.85
C ILE A 3 1.03 18.64 10.20
N TRP A 4 0.17 18.48 9.18
CA TRP A 4 -0.04 17.21 8.50
C TRP A 4 0.90 16.97 7.31
N VAL A 5 1.67 17.98 6.88
CA VAL A 5 2.53 17.86 5.70
C VAL A 5 3.58 16.75 5.88
N ILE A 6 4.25 16.70 7.04
CA ILE A 6 5.27 15.68 7.32
C ILE A 6 4.63 14.28 7.45
N PRO A 7 3.59 14.06 8.27
CA PRO A 7 2.90 12.77 8.34
C PRO A 7 2.40 12.28 6.97
N LEU A 8 1.83 13.18 6.16
CA LEU A 8 1.28 12.86 4.85
C LEU A 8 2.40 12.51 3.85
N ALA A 9 3.54 13.20 3.91
CA ALA A 9 4.72 12.84 3.12
C ALA A 9 5.24 11.43 3.47
N ILE A 10 5.23 11.05 4.75
CA ILE A 10 5.60 9.70 5.19
C ILE A 10 4.63 8.66 4.62
N VAL A 11 3.32 8.93 4.66
CA VAL A 11 2.30 8.04 4.09
C VAL A 11 2.50 7.85 2.59
N PHE A 12 2.76 8.92 1.84
CA PHE A 12 3.06 8.82 0.42
C PHE A 12 4.33 8.02 0.14
N PHE A 13 5.37 8.18 0.96
CA PHE A 13 6.59 7.40 0.83
C PHE A 13 6.32 5.90 1.05
N ILE A 14 5.50 5.54 2.05
CA ILE A 14 5.10 4.15 2.31
C ILE A 14 4.29 3.57 1.14
N ILE A 15 3.29 4.31 0.64
CA ILE A 15 2.48 3.88 -0.51
C ILE A 15 3.36 3.70 -1.76
N GLY A 16 4.28 4.65 -2.00
CA GLY A 16 5.24 4.56 -3.10
C GLY A 16 6.16 3.35 -2.98
N ALA A 17 6.65 3.04 -1.77
CA ALA A 17 7.47 1.85 -1.54
C ALA A 17 6.70 0.54 -1.77
N ILE A 18 5.42 0.48 -1.36
CA ILE A 18 4.54 -0.67 -1.62
C ILE A 18 4.33 -0.85 -3.14
N GLY A 19 4.00 0.23 -3.85
CA GLY A 19 3.83 0.22 -5.30
C GLY A 19 5.12 -0.18 -6.03
N TRP A 20 6.26 0.36 -5.61
CA TRP A 20 7.57 0.01 -6.18
C TRP A 20 7.91 -1.46 -5.99
N LYS A 21 7.67 -2.02 -4.80
CA LYS A 21 7.87 -3.46 -4.54
C LYS A 21 6.94 -4.32 -5.40
N ALA A 22 5.69 -3.91 -5.58
CA ALA A 22 4.74 -4.63 -6.43
C ALA A 22 5.20 -4.65 -7.90
N VAL A 23 5.56 -3.49 -8.45
CA VAL A 23 6.08 -3.39 -9.83
C VAL A 23 7.36 -4.18 -10.00
N ARG A 24 8.28 -4.13 -9.03
CA ARG A 24 9.52 -4.92 -9.05
C ARG A 24 9.24 -6.43 -9.00
N SER A 25 8.25 -6.85 -8.23
CA SER A 25 7.83 -8.25 -8.15
C SER A 25 7.26 -8.72 -9.49
N TRP A 26 6.40 -7.92 -10.13
CA TRP A 26 5.90 -8.22 -11.48
C TRP A 26 7.01 -8.29 -12.52
N ASN A 27 7.93 -7.33 -12.56
CA ASN A 27 9.06 -7.38 -13.50
C ASN A 27 9.96 -8.60 -13.27
N THR A 28 10.12 -9.07 -12.04
CA THR A 28 10.93 -10.27 -11.75
C THR A 28 10.17 -11.55 -12.14
N GLY A 29 8.84 -11.58 -11.96
CA GLY A 29 7.98 -12.69 -12.38
C GLY A 29 7.89 -12.83 -13.91
N VAL A 30 7.79 -11.71 -14.63
CA VAL A 30 7.75 -11.67 -16.12
C VAL A 30 9.08 -12.16 -16.73
N VAL A 31 10.22 -11.92 -16.07
CA VAL A 31 11.54 -12.39 -16.55
C VAL A 31 11.77 -13.87 -16.25
N LEU A 32 11.04 -14.46 -15.29
CA LEU A 32 11.21 -15.86 -14.89
C LEU A 32 10.13 -16.80 -15.43
N ASN A 33 9.01 -16.29 -15.97
CA ASN A 33 7.91 -17.11 -16.43
C ASN A 33 7.53 -16.75 -17.89
N GLU A 34 8.10 -17.50 -18.84
CA GLU A 34 7.63 -17.58 -20.24
C GLU A 34 6.28 -18.34 -20.37
N ASN A 35 5.64 -18.76 -19.26
CA ASN A 35 4.30 -19.34 -19.30
C ASN A 35 3.25 -18.25 -19.03
N ASP A 36 2.43 -18.00 -20.07
CA ASP A 36 1.27 -17.10 -20.13
C ASP A 36 0.21 -17.38 -19.03
N HIS A 37 0.49 -17.00 -17.79
CA HIS A 37 -0.54 -16.89 -16.75
C HIS A 37 -0.78 -15.41 -16.45
N ASP A 38 -1.96 -14.91 -16.88
CA ASP A 38 -2.46 -13.53 -16.79
C ASP A 38 -2.47 -12.96 -15.34
N VAL A 39 -2.41 -13.85 -14.34
CA VAL A 39 -2.21 -13.53 -12.93
C VAL A 39 -1.19 -14.53 -12.36
N SER A 40 -0.17 -14.04 -11.66
CA SER A 40 0.81 -14.90 -10.97
C SER A 40 0.08 -15.83 -9.99
N ASP A 41 0.17 -17.15 -10.16
CA ASP A 41 -0.50 -18.19 -9.34
C ASP A 41 -0.47 -17.90 -7.82
N ALA A 42 0.65 -17.37 -7.32
CA ALA A 42 0.79 -16.98 -5.91
C ALA A 42 -0.25 -15.94 -5.42
N ILE A 43 -0.67 -15.00 -6.27
CA ILE A 43 -1.68 -13.97 -5.93
C ILE A 43 -3.09 -14.58 -5.87
N GLU A 44 -3.34 -15.63 -6.67
CA GLU A 44 -4.61 -16.37 -6.66
C GLU A 44 -4.78 -17.18 -5.37
N ASP A 45 -3.69 -17.77 -4.87
CA ASP A 45 -3.69 -18.50 -3.60
C ASP A 45 -3.87 -17.57 -2.38
N HIS A 46 -3.31 -16.35 -2.42
CA HIS A 46 -3.36 -15.40 -1.31
C HIS A 46 -3.69 -13.96 -1.75
N PRO A 47 -4.92 -13.71 -2.23
CA PRO A 47 -5.32 -12.42 -2.82
C PRO A 47 -5.32 -11.29 -1.78
N MET A 48 -5.48 -11.61 -0.49
CA MET A 48 -5.54 -10.62 0.58
C MET A 48 -4.16 -10.15 1.05
N SER A 49 -3.13 -11.00 1.02
CA SER A 49 -1.80 -10.65 1.54
C SER A 49 -0.85 -10.15 0.46
N LEU A 50 -1.01 -10.63 -0.78
CA LEU A 50 -0.12 -10.32 -1.90
C LEU A 50 -0.62 -9.17 -2.78
N ASN A 51 -1.87 -8.72 -2.61
CA ASN A 51 -2.38 -7.58 -3.39
C ASN A 51 -1.90 -6.25 -2.80
N PRO A 52 -1.04 -5.49 -3.52
CA PRO A 52 -0.55 -4.20 -3.05
C PRO A 52 -1.65 -3.15 -2.87
N ILE A 53 -2.78 -3.27 -3.59
CA ILE A 53 -3.91 -2.34 -3.46
C ILE A 53 -4.50 -2.41 -2.05
N ILE A 54 -4.59 -3.62 -1.48
CA ILE A 54 -5.13 -3.82 -0.13
C ILE A 54 -4.24 -3.14 0.91
N TRP A 55 -2.93 -3.26 0.77
CA TRP A 55 -1.97 -2.58 1.64
C TRP A 55 -2.06 -1.05 1.53
N VAL A 56 -2.26 -0.51 0.32
CA VAL A 56 -2.47 0.93 0.13
C VAL A 56 -3.75 1.40 0.84
N ILE A 57 -4.86 0.67 0.67
CA ILE A 57 -6.13 0.97 1.35
C ILE A 57 -5.97 0.91 2.87
N ALA A 58 -5.27 -0.11 3.38
CA ALA A 58 -5.04 -0.27 4.82
C ALA A 58 -4.23 0.91 5.40
N VAL A 59 -3.13 1.30 4.75
CA VAL A 59 -2.30 2.44 5.17
C VAL A 59 -3.08 3.75 5.13
N ALA A 60 -3.84 3.99 4.05
CA ALA A 60 -4.66 5.19 3.91
C ALA A 60 -5.76 5.26 4.99
N THR A 61 -6.46 4.15 5.24
CA THR A 61 -7.52 4.06 6.25
C THR A 61 -6.96 4.31 7.66
N LEU A 62 -5.81 3.70 7.98
CA LEU A 62 -5.14 3.91 9.27
C LEU A 62 -4.77 5.38 9.45
N PHE A 63 -4.21 6.03 8.42
CA PHE A 63 -3.89 7.45 8.47
C PHE A 63 -5.12 8.33 8.70
N ILE A 64 -6.22 8.06 7.98
CA ILE A 64 -7.49 8.81 8.15
C ILE A 64 -8.01 8.65 9.58
N LEU A 65 -8.06 7.41 10.10
CA LEU A 65 -8.47 7.14 11.47
C LEU A 65 -7.59 7.87 12.49
N PHE A 66 -6.28 7.86 12.27
CA PHE A 66 -5.33 8.58 13.12
C PHE A 66 -5.61 10.09 13.12
N VAL A 67 -5.85 10.68 11.95
CA VAL A 67 -6.20 12.11 11.82
C VAL A 67 -7.50 12.42 12.58
N ILE A 68 -8.54 11.62 12.37
CA ILE A 68 -9.84 11.79 13.05
C ILE A 68 -9.65 11.72 14.56
N PHE A 69 -8.94 10.69 15.04
CA PHE A 69 -8.71 10.50 16.46
C PHE A 69 -7.87 11.62 17.08
N PHE A 70 -6.83 12.08 16.38
CA PHE A 70 -6.01 13.21 16.84
C PHE A 70 -6.85 14.46 17.06
N TYR A 71 -7.71 14.81 16.10
CA TYR A 71 -8.57 16.00 16.23
C TYR A 71 -9.65 15.82 17.29
N TRP A 72 -10.23 14.62 17.41
CA TRP A 72 -11.19 14.32 18.46
C TRP A 72 -10.54 14.45 19.85
N ALA A 73 -9.39 13.82 20.06
CA ALA A 73 -8.66 13.87 21.33
C ALA A 73 -8.14 15.28 21.65
N SER A 74 -7.77 16.07 20.65
CA SER A 74 -7.34 17.46 20.84
C SER A 74 -8.51 18.43 21.07
N SER A 75 -9.76 17.98 20.87
CA SER A 75 -10.97 18.78 21.13
C SER A 75 -11.56 18.56 22.54
N ILE A 76 -10.96 17.64 23.31
CA ILE A 76 -11.20 17.39 24.73
C ILE A 76 -10.27 18.27 25.56
#